data_AF-A0A965T047-F1
#
_entry.id   AF-A0A965T047-F1
#
_cell.length_a   1.000
_cell.length_b   1.000
_cell.length_c   1.000
_cell.angle_alpha   90.00
_cell.angle_beta   90.00
_cell.angle_gamma   90.00
#
_symmetry.space_group_name_H-M   'P 1'
#
loop_
_entity.id
_entity.type
_entity.pdbx_description
1 polymer ?
#
loop_
_entity_poly.entity_id
_entity_poly.type
_entity_poly.pdbx_seq_one_letter_code
_entity_poly.pdbx_strand_id
1 'polypeptide(L)'
;MLGRIRQKQIDSIEAVSVSPNPIICPICEREIPPAQMDAHHLIPRSKGGRETQYLHRICHRQIHALFTETELARRLNSADAIREHPQMQRFIEWVKNKPDGFYERVAKSTRLKER
;
A
#
# COMPACT_ATOMS: atom_id res chain seq x y z
N MET A 1 -20.99 -44.57 18.74
CA MET A 1 -20.10 -44.26 19.88
C MET A 1 -18.65 -44.26 19.40
N LEU A 2 -18.08 -43.09 19.13
CA LEU A 2 -16.63 -42.94 18.95
C LEU A 2 -16.05 -42.55 20.31
N GLY A 3 -15.07 -43.32 20.80
CA GLY A 3 -14.55 -43.19 22.16
C GLY A 3 -13.74 -41.91 22.38
N ARG A 4 -13.69 -41.46 23.65
CA ARG A 4 -12.96 -40.26 24.13
C ARG A 4 -11.51 -40.13 23.62
N ILE A 5 -10.89 -41.25 23.24
CA ILE A 5 -9.52 -41.30 22.71
C ILE A 5 -9.43 -40.63 21.33
N ARG A 6 -10.44 -40.79 20.46
CA ARG A 6 -10.48 -40.14 19.14
C ARG A 6 -10.89 -38.67 19.20
N GLN A 7 -11.57 -38.24 20.27
CA GLN A 7 -11.94 -36.83 20.47
C GLN A 7 -10.71 -35.96 20.80
N LYS A 8 -9.82 -36.46 21.67
CA LYS A 8 -8.59 -35.73 22.06
C LYS A 8 -7.59 -35.49 20.92
N GLN A 9 -7.66 -36.29 19.85
CA GLN A 9 -6.79 -36.12 18.68
C GLN A 9 -7.34 -35.09 17.66
N ILE A 10 -8.57 -34.61 17.83
CA ILE A 10 -9.18 -33.58 16.97
C ILE A 10 -8.94 -32.19 17.57
N ASP A 11 -9.01 -32.06 18.90
CA ASP A 11 -8.78 -30.79 19.62
C ASP A 11 -7.32 -30.27 19.56
N SER A 12 -6.37 -31.07 19.05
CA SER A 12 -4.95 -30.67 18.95
C SER A 12 -4.58 -30.00 17.63
N ILE A 13 -5.52 -29.83 16.70
CA ILE A 13 -5.30 -29.20 15.38
C ILE A 13 -5.80 -27.73 15.37
N GLU A 14 -6.44 -27.28 16.45
CA GLU A 14 -7.19 -26.02 16.48
C GLU A 14 -6.42 -24.85 17.11
N ALA A 15 -5.13 -24.67 16.79
CA ALA A 15 -4.41 -23.43 17.17
C ALA A 15 -3.11 -23.19 16.39
N VAL A 16 -3.08 -23.44 15.08
CA VAL A 16 -2.03 -22.79 14.27
C VAL A 16 -2.58 -21.43 13.84
N SER A 17 -2.43 -20.44 14.70
CA SER A 17 -2.68 -19.04 14.34
C SER A 17 -1.68 -18.64 13.26
N VAL A 18 -2.05 -18.81 11.99
CA VAL A 18 -1.32 -18.28 10.85
C VAL A 18 -1.50 -16.76 10.89
N SER A 19 -0.64 -16.06 11.63
CA SER A 19 -0.53 -14.62 11.51
C SER A 19 -0.05 -14.33 10.08
N PRO A 20 -0.85 -13.64 9.25
CA PRO A 20 -0.40 -13.30 7.90
C PRO A 20 0.83 -12.40 8.01
N ASN A 21 1.84 -12.64 7.16
CA ASN A 21 2.99 -11.75 7.07
C ASN A 21 2.52 -10.31 6.79
N PRO A 22 3.02 -9.31 7.51
CA PRO A 22 2.60 -7.93 7.31
C PRO A 22 2.99 -7.47 5.91
N ILE A 23 2.04 -6.84 5.21
CA ILE A 23 2.28 -6.25 3.90
C ILE A 23 2.82 -4.85 4.12
N ILE A 24 4.02 -4.59 3.62
CA ILE A 24 4.70 -3.29 3.78
C ILE A 24 4.44 -2.39 2.58
N CYS A 25 4.12 -1.13 2.85
CA CYS A 25 3.93 -0.13 1.81
C CYS A 25 5.27 0.28 1.20
N PRO A 26 5.50 0.10 -0.12
CA PRO A 26 6.77 0.42 -0.76
C PRO A 26 7.05 1.93 -0.87
N ILE A 27 6.08 2.79 -0.50
CA ILE A 27 6.24 4.25 -0.51
C ILE A 27 6.63 4.81 0.85
N CYS A 28 5.91 4.42 1.91
CA CYS A 28 6.13 4.96 3.26
C CYS A 28 6.73 3.97 4.26
N GLU A 29 6.97 2.73 3.82
CA GLU A 29 7.64 1.66 4.58
C GLU A 29 6.93 1.22 5.87
N ARG A 30 5.68 1.65 6.06
CA ARG A 30 4.81 1.19 7.16
C ARG A 30 3.99 -0.04 6.76
N GLU A 31 3.54 -0.78 7.77
CA GLU A 31 2.60 -1.88 7.59
C GLU A 31 1.27 -1.37 7.04
N ILE A 32 0.65 -2.11 6.12
CA ILE A 32 -0.65 -1.78 5.53
C ILE A 32 -1.71 -2.61 6.23
N PRO A 33 -2.57 -2.00 7.07
CA PRO A 33 -3.73 -2.68 7.60
C PRO A 33 -4.68 -3.09 6.46
N PRO A 34 -5.38 -4.22 6.54
CA PRO A 34 -6.31 -4.66 5.48
C PRO A 34 -7.32 -3.59 5.06
N ALA A 35 -7.81 -2.78 6.01
CA ALA A 35 -8.76 -1.69 5.74
C ALA A 35 -8.17 -0.49 4.94
N GLN A 36 -6.84 -0.40 4.86
CA GLN A 36 -6.12 0.67 4.15
C GLN A 36 -5.40 0.17 2.89
N MET A 37 -5.64 -1.07 2.48
CA MET A 37 -4.95 -1.69 1.35
C MET A 37 -5.62 -1.34 0.01
N ASP A 38 -4.92 -0.59 -0.83
CA ASP A 38 -5.33 -0.28 -2.19
C ASP A 38 -4.28 -0.82 -3.19
N ALA A 39 -4.73 -1.51 -4.24
CA ALA A 39 -3.86 -1.92 -5.33
C ALA A 39 -3.55 -0.73 -6.26
N HIS A 40 -2.27 -0.57 -6.60
CA HIS A 40 -1.78 0.51 -7.45
C HIS A 40 -0.85 -0.01 -8.54
N HIS A 41 -1.01 0.51 -9.76
CA HIS A 41 -0.08 0.23 -10.85
C HIS A 41 0.95 1.36 -10.93
N LEU A 42 2.22 1.06 -10.61
CA LEU A 42 3.31 2.04 -10.70
C LEU A 42 3.53 2.52 -12.15
N ILE A 43 3.33 1.63 -13.12
CA ILE A 43 3.13 1.98 -14.52
C ILE A 43 1.61 1.98 -14.77
N PRO A 44 0.97 3.11 -15.08
CA PRO A 44 -0.47 3.14 -15.30
C PRO A 44 -0.93 2.12 -16.35
N ARG A 45 -2.09 1.48 -16.11
CA ARG A 45 -2.67 0.50 -17.04
C ARG A 45 -2.90 1.10 -18.44
N SER A 46 -3.28 2.37 -18.51
CA SER A 46 -3.42 3.16 -19.75
C SER A 46 -2.11 3.31 -20.55
N LYS A 47 -0.96 3.05 -19.90
CA LYS A 47 0.39 3.11 -20.47
C LYS A 47 1.06 1.73 -20.55
N GLY A 48 0.27 0.66 -20.47
CA GLY A 48 0.73 -0.72 -20.66
C GLY A 48 1.17 -1.45 -19.39
N GLY A 49 1.02 -0.85 -18.20
CA GLY A 49 1.34 -1.52 -16.95
C GLY A 49 0.40 -2.69 -16.65
N ARG A 50 0.95 -3.76 -16.05
CA ARG A 50 0.23 -5.01 -15.73
C ARG A 50 0.36 -5.42 -14.27
N GLU A 51 1.45 -5.02 -13.63
CA GLU A 51 1.75 -5.38 -12.25
C GLU A 51 1.12 -4.36 -11.30
N THR A 52 0.64 -4.86 -10.16
CA THR A 52 0.11 -4.07 -9.06
C THR A 52 0.93 -4.28 -7.81
N GLN A 53 1.05 -3.23 -7.00
CA GLN A 53 1.56 -3.29 -5.65
C GLN A 53 0.52 -2.76 -4.68
N TYR A 54 0.52 -3.25 -3.45
CA TYR A 54 -0.35 -2.74 -2.40
C TYR A 54 0.26 -1.51 -1.74
N LEU A 55 -0.53 -0.45 -1.65
CA LEU A 55 -0.19 0.80 -0.99
C LEU A 55 -1.24 1.12 0.09
N HIS A 56 -0.88 1.95 1.07
CA HIS A 56 -1.90 2.66 1.83
C HIS A 56 -2.74 3.55 0.91
N ARG A 57 -4.04 3.66 1.19
CA ARG A 57 -4.95 4.58 0.47
C ARG A 57 -4.43 6.01 0.44
N ILE A 58 -3.82 6.49 1.53
CA ILE A 58 -3.23 7.83 1.60
C ILE A 58 -2.01 7.96 0.68
N CYS A 59 -1.14 6.96 0.62
CA CYS A 59 0.03 6.95 -0.27
C CYS A 59 -0.39 6.90 -1.75
N HIS A 60 -1.37 6.05 -2.07
CA HIS A 60 -1.97 5.97 -3.39
C HIS A 60 -2.54 7.34 -3.83
N ARG A 61 -3.32 7.99 -2.97
CA ARG A 61 -3.86 9.32 -3.25
C ARG A 61 -2.78 10.37 -3.40
N GLN A 62 -1.73 10.32 -2.59
CA GLN A 62 -0.61 11.25 -2.69
C GLN A 62 0.11 11.15 -4.04
N ILE A 63 0.33 9.93 -4.54
CA ILE A 63 0.93 9.71 -5.87
C ILE A 63 0.11 10.44 -6.95
N HIS A 64 -1.21 10.27 -6.97
CA HIS A 64 -2.08 10.93 -7.95
C HIS A 64 -2.31 12.43 -7.68
N ALA A 65 -2.03 12.92 -6.48
CA ALA A 65 -2.05 14.33 -6.16
C ALA A 65 -0.79 15.07 -6.66
N LEU A 66 0.35 14.36 -6.75
CA LEU A 66 1.63 14.93 -7.17
C LEU A 66 1.93 14.69 -8.65
N PHE A 67 1.58 13.52 -9.18
CA PHE A 67 2.05 13.06 -10.49
C PHE A 67 0.90 12.72 -11.43
N THR A 68 1.13 13.01 -12.71
CA THR A 68 0.28 12.53 -13.80
C THR A 68 0.65 11.13 -14.23
N GLU A 69 -0.29 10.41 -14.86
CA GLU A 69 -0.02 9.09 -15.42
C GLU A 69 1.16 9.06 -16.41
N THR A 70 1.37 10.16 -17.15
CA THR A 70 2.49 10.25 -18.10
C THR A 70 3.84 10.38 -17.38
N GLU A 71 3.89 11.07 -16.23
CA GLU A 71 5.10 11.17 -15.42
C GLU A 71 5.43 9.82 -14.76
N LEU A 72 4.41 9.14 -14.22
CA LEU A 72 4.53 7.78 -13.68
C LEU A 72 5.09 6.82 -14.73
N ALA A 73 4.50 6.78 -15.93
CA ALA A 73 4.97 5.86 -16.96
C ALA A 73 6.39 6.14 -17.47
N ARG A 74 6.84 7.40 -17.50
CA ARG A 74 8.10 7.79 -18.15
C ARG A 74 9.29 7.87 -17.21
N ARG A 75 9.08 8.31 -15.97
CA ARG A 75 10.17 8.69 -15.05
C ARG A 75 9.99 8.13 -13.63
N LEU A 76 8.77 7.84 -13.22
CA LEU A 76 8.41 7.46 -11.85
C LEU A 76 7.70 6.10 -11.84
N ASN A 77 8.25 5.13 -12.59
CA ASN A 77 7.64 3.82 -12.84
C ASN A 77 8.03 2.75 -11.80
N SER A 78 8.78 3.14 -10.77
CA SER A 78 9.17 2.30 -9.64
C SER A 78 8.89 3.02 -8.32
N ALA A 79 8.76 2.25 -7.23
CA ALA A 79 8.59 2.82 -5.90
C ALA A 79 9.78 3.68 -5.50
N ASP A 80 11.00 3.25 -5.83
CA ASP A 80 12.25 3.97 -5.54
C ASP A 80 12.26 5.34 -6.21
N ALA A 81 11.96 5.40 -7.52
CA ALA A 81 11.91 6.66 -8.24
C ALA A 81 10.84 7.62 -7.67
N ILE A 82 9.70 7.07 -7.24
CA ILE A 82 8.66 7.85 -6.55
C ILE A 82 9.17 8.37 -5.20
N ARG A 83 9.82 7.53 -4.39
CA ARG A 83 10.37 7.88 -3.07
C ARG A 83 11.47 8.94 -3.17
N GLU A 84 12.29 8.92 -4.22
CA GLU A 84 13.36 9.89 -4.45
C GLU A 84 12.84 11.29 -4.84
N HIS A 85 11.59 11.41 -5.28
CA HIS A 85 11.05 12.70 -5.69
C HIS A 85 10.89 13.66 -4.50
N PRO A 86 11.40 14.91 -4.54
CA PRO A 86 11.44 15.80 -3.37
C PRO A 86 10.08 16.07 -2.72
N GLN A 87 9.01 16.19 -3.52
CA GLN A 87 7.66 16.38 -2.99
C GLN A 87 7.12 15.12 -2.29
N MET A 88 7.51 13.93 -2.75
CA MET A 88 7.12 12.68 -2.11
C MET A 88 7.90 12.46 -0.81
N GLN A 89 9.20 12.78 -0.77
CA GLN A 89 9.99 12.72 0.46
C GLN A 89 9.39 13.55 1.59
N ARG A 90 8.93 14.78 1.28
CA ARG A 90 8.24 15.64 2.26
C ARG A 90 6.97 14.97 2.81
N PHE A 91 6.22 14.30 1.96
CA PHE A 91 5.05 13.54 2.39
C PHE A 91 5.44 12.33 3.25
N ILE A 92 6.46 11.57 2.85
CA ILE A 92 6.95 10.40 3.59
C ILE A 92 7.40 10.80 5.00
N GLU A 93 8.18 11.87 5.11
CA GLU A 93 8.66 12.42 6.39
C GLU A 93 7.50 12.80 7.33
N TRP A 94 6.40 13.29 6.76
CA TRP A 94 5.21 13.64 7.53
C TRP A 94 4.37 12.41 7.91
N VAL A 95 4.16 11.47 6.98
CA VAL A 95 3.26 10.32 7.19
C VAL A 95 3.87 9.23 8.06
N LYS A 96 5.21 9.11 8.11
CA LYS A 96 5.90 8.08 8.91
C LYS A 96 5.60 8.17 10.41
N ASN A 97 5.22 9.36 10.89
CA ASN A 97 4.88 9.61 12.30
C ASN A 97 3.39 9.40 12.60
N LYS A 98 2.60 8.83 11.69
CA LYS A 98 1.17 8.57 11.86
C LYS A 98 0.89 7.08 12.14
N PRO A 99 -0.25 6.74 12.78
CA PRO A 99 -0.67 5.35 12.93
C PRO A 99 -0.82 4.63 11.57
N ASP A 100 -0.60 3.33 11.49
CA ASP A 100 -0.65 2.57 10.22
C ASP A 100 -2.00 2.64 9.53
N GLY A 101 -3.09 2.72 10.31
CA GLY A 101 -4.45 2.92 9.83
C GLY A 101 -4.80 4.37 9.45
N PHE A 102 -3.86 5.31 9.52
CA PHE A 102 -4.10 6.72 9.28
C PHE A 102 -4.53 6.97 7.83
N TYR A 103 -5.59 7.77 7.69
CA TYR A 103 -6.17 8.13 6.42
C TYR A 103 -6.68 9.57 6.46
N GLU A 104 -6.40 10.31 5.39
CA GLU A 104 -6.94 11.65 5.17
C GLU A 104 -7.19 11.87 3.67
N ARG A 105 -8.07 12.82 3.34
CA ARG A 105 -8.27 13.24 1.96
C ARG A 105 -7.07 14.07 1.50
N VAL A 106 -6.50 13.69 0.36
CA VAL A 106 -5.41 14.44 -0.28
C VAL A 106 -5.99 15.25 -1.44
N ALA A 107 -5.68 16.55 -1.47
CA ALA A 107 -6.02 17.41 -2.60
C ALA A 107 -4.90 17.38 -3.66
N LYS A 108 -5.28 17.50 -4.94
CA LYS A 108 -4.30 17.65 -6.04
C LYS A 108 -3.40 18.89 -5.81
N SER A 109 -2.12 18.74 -6.16
CA SER A 109 -1.18 19.86 -6.18
C SER A 109 -1.63 20.95 -7.16
N THR A 110 -1.26 22.20 -6.89
CA THR A 110 -1.60 23.36 -7.74
C THR A 110 -1.16 23.13 -9.19
N ARG A 111 0.06 22.59 -9.38
CA ARG A 111 0.59 22.20 -10.69
C ARG A 111 -0.32 21.27 -11.50
N LEU A 112 -1.03 20.37 -10.83
CA LEU A 112 -1.97 19.45 -11.49
C LEU A 112 -3.37 20.03 -11.67
N LYS A 113 -3.75 21.06 -10.90
CA LYS A 113 -5.03 21.75 -11.04
C LYS A 113 -5.03 22.75 -12.19
N GLU A 114 -3.87 23.32 -12.50
CA GLU A 114 -3.67 24.34 -13.53
C GLU A 114 -3.30 23.76 -14.91
N ARG A 115 -3.19 22.42 -15.01
CA ARG A 115 -2.92 21.68 -16.26
C ARG A 115 -4.21 21.27 -16.94
#